data_AF-A0A969ZWX8-F1
#
_entry.id   AF-A0A969ZWX8-F1
#
_cell.length_a   1.000
_cell.length_b   1.000
_cell.length_c   1.000
_cell.angle_alpha   90.00
_cell.angle_beta   90.00
_cell.angle_gamma   90.00
#
_symmetry.space_group_name_H-M   'P 1'
#
loop_
_entity.id
_entity.type
_entity.pdbx_description
1 polymer ?
#
loop_
_entity_poly.entity_id
_entity_poly.type
_entity_poly.pdbx_seq_one_letter_code
_entity_poly.pdbx_strand_id
1 'polypeptide(L)' 'MGYGVKVEVWGDYALFTRPEMKVERVSYDVITPSAARGIIESIYWRPTIRWVIDKIHVCSPIEFTNVRRNEV' A
#
# COMPACT_ATOMS: atom_id res chain seq x y z
N MET A 1 9.97 22.91 -13.74
CA MET A 1 10.37 22.56 -12.36
C MET A 1 9.58 21.35 -11.95
N GLY A 2 10.25 20.21 -11.78
CA GLY A 2 9.60 18.94 -11.40
C GLY A 2 9.31 18.93 -9.90
N TYR A 3 8.11 19.32 -9.52
CA TYR A 3 7.62 19.16 -8.15
C TYR A 3 7.07 17.75 -7.97
N GLY A 4 7.34 17.14 -6.82
CA GLY A 4 6.90 15.79 -6.47
C GLY A 4 7.96 14.71 -6.67
N VAL A 5 7.72 13.55 -6.04
CA VAL A 5 8.57 12.35 -6.13
C VAL A 5 7.78 11.23 -6.77
N LYS A 6 8.47 10.35 -7.51
CA LYS A 6 7.90 9.10 -8.02
C LYS A 6 8.71 7.96 -7.42
N VAL A 7 8.04 6.99 -6.84
CA VAL A 7 8.65 5.82 -6.20
C VAL A 7 8.00 4.58 -6.77
N GLU A 8 8.81 3.66 -7.25
CA GLU A 8 8.35 2.31 -7.62
C GLU A 8 8.45 1.42 -6.38
N VAL A 9 7.38 0.68 -6.10
CA VAL A 9 7.30 -0.25 -4.97
C VAL A 9 6.72 -1.56 -5.49
N TRP A 10 7.38 -2.66 -5.18
CA TRP A 10 6.99 -4.01 -5.56
C TRP A 10 7.32 -5.01 -4.45
N GLY A 11 6.72 -6.19 -4.53
CA GLY A 11 6.96 -7.32 -3.64
C GLY A 11 6.22 -8.55 -4.13
N ASP A 12 6.62 -9.73 -3.66
CA ASP A 12 6.01 -11.00 -4.07
C ASP A 12 4.55 -11.13 -3.62
N TYR A 13 4.21 -10.47 -2.49
CA TYR A 13 2.86 -10.46 -1.93
C TYR A 13 2.53 -9.08 -1.37
N ALA A 14 1.24 -8.73 -1.39
CA ALA A 14 0.69 -7.54 -0.75
C ALA A 14 -0.64 -7.88 -0.05
N LEU A 15 -0.93 -7.19 1.06
CA LEU A 15 -2.20 -7.32 1.78
C LEU A 15 -2.66 -5.95 2.30
N PHE A 16 -3.54 -5.31 1.53
CA PHE A 16 -4.18 -4.05 1.89
C PHE A 16 -5.58 -4.33 2.44
N THR A 17 -5.68 -4.69 3.71
CA THR A 17 -6.90 -5.27 4.30
C THR A 17 -8.14 -4.39 4.15
N ARG A 18 -9.21 -4.97 3.62
CA ARG A 18 -10.56 -4.42 3.60
C ARG A 18 -11.16 -4.40 5.02
N PRO A 19 -11.52 -3.24 5.59
CA PRO A 19 -12.00 -3.13 6.98
C PRO A 19 -13.35 -3.83 7.22
N GLU A 20 -14.14 -4.06 6.18
CA GLU A 20 -15.41 -4.78 6.24
C GLU A 20 -15.24 -6.29 6.46
N MET A 21 -14.09 -6.87 6.08
CA MET A 21 -13.79 -8.30 6.20
C MET A 21 -12.79 -8.54 7.35
N LYS A 22 -13.30 -8.59 8.58
CA LYS A 22 -12.46 -8.67 9.79
C LYS A 22 -11.98 -10.07 10.16
N VAL A 23 -12.74 -11.10 9.82
CA VAL A 23 -12.41 -12.49 10.17
C VAL A 23 -11.41 -13.08 9.19
N GLU A 24 -11.72 -12.97 7.89
CA GLU A 24 -10.80 -13.35 6.82
C GLU A 24 -10.20 -12.09 6.21
N ARG A 25 -8.87 -12.00 6.17
CA ARG A 25 -8.19 -10.82 5.62
C ARG A 25 -8.19 -10.89 4.10
N VAL A 26 -8.97 -10.00 3.49
CA VAL A 26 -9.02 -9.84 2.04
C VAL A 26 -8.38 -8.51 1.66
N SER A 27 -7.48 -8.54 0.69
CA SER A 27 -6.83 -7.33 0.18
C SER A 27 -7.78 -6.52 -0.70
N TYR A 28 -7.61 -5.19 -0.71
CA TYR A 28 -7.98 -4.38 -1.86
C TYR A 28 -7.16 -4.78 -3.09
N ASP A 29 -7.74 -4.54 -4.25
CA ASP A 29 -7.18 -4.85 -5.57
C ASP A 29 -5.91 -4.02 -5.86
N VAL A 30 -5.82 -2.84 -5.26
CA VAL A 30 -4.68 -1.92 -5.38
C VAL A 30 -4.30 -1.35 -4.01
N ILE A 31 -3.08 -0.83 -3.91
CA ILE A 31 -2.60 -0.12 -2.72
C ILE A 31 -3.50 1.08 -2.39
N THR A 32 -3.81 1.26 -1.11
CA THR A 32 -4.59 2.41 -0.63
C THR A 32 -3.69 3.65 -0.46
N PRO A 33 -4.22 4.88 -0.58
CA PRO A 33 -3.44 6.09 -0.33
C PRO A 33 -2.82 6.15 1.08
N SER A 34 -3.49 5.57 2.09
CA SER A 34 -2.96 5.48 3.44
C SER A 34 -1.74 4.54 3.53
N ALA A 35 -1.79 3.39 2.86
CA ALA A 35 -0.65 2.47 2.79
C ALA A 35 0.51 3.07 1.97
N ALA A 36 0.23 3.70 0.82
CA ALA A 36 1.24 4.38 0.01
C ALA A 36 1.94 5.49 0.80
N ARG A 37 1.17 6.29 1.54
CA ARG A 37 1.72 7.30 2.46
C ARG A 37 2.62 6.66 3.52
N GLY A 38 2.18 5.58 4.16
CA GLY A 38 2.97 4.88 5.18
C GLY A 38 4.31 4.36 4.65
N ILE A 39 4.35 3.87 3.40
CA ILE A 39 5.60 3.44 2.75
C ILE A 39 6.55 4.62 2.56
N ILE A 40 6.07 5.74 2.03
CA ILE A 40 6.90 6.94 1.83
C ILE A 40 7.38 7.50 3.17
N GLU A 41 6.51 7.52 4.19
CA GLU A 41 6.85 7.95 5.55
C GLU A 41 7.94 7.07 6.18
N SER A 42 7.98 5.79 5.83
CA SER A 42 9.01 4.84 6.30
C SER A 42 10.38 5.09 5.65
N ILE A 43 10.43 5.72 4.48
CA ILE A 43 11.69 6.14 3.84
C ILE A 43 12.19 7.46 4.46
N TYR A 44 11.31 8.46 4.52
CA TYR A 44 11.61 9.74 5.14
C TYR A 44 10.36 10.43 5.65
N TRP A 45 10.36 10.75 6.95
CA TRP A 45 9.31 11.55 7.57
C TRP A 45 9.84 12.40 8.72
N ARG A 46 9.21 13.56 8.92
CA ARG A 46 9.36 14.43 10.10
C ARG A 46 7.98 15.03 10.44
N PRO A 47 7.72 15.40 11.71
CA PRO A 47 6.44 16.01 12.11
C PRO A 47 6.06 17.29 11.35
N THR A 48 7.05 17.99 10.79
CA THR A 48 6.87 19.23 10.01
C THR A 48 6.43 18.99 8.57
N ILE A 49 6.40 17.74 8.10
CA ILE A 49 6.04 17.39 6.73
C ILE A 49 4.86 16.41 6.69
N ARG A 50 4.06 16.53 5.63
CA ARG A 50 2.97 15.60 5.33
C ARG A 50 3.05 15.19 3.88
N TRP A 51 3.08 13.88 3.65
CA TRP A 51 2.99 13.33 2.31
C TRP A 51 1.55 13.29 1.82
N VAL A 52 1.34 13.78 0.61
CA VAL A 52 0.05 13.75 -0.10
C VAL A 52 0.25 12.87 -1.33
N ILE A 53 -0.60 11.85 -1.47
CA ILE A 53 -0.54 10.92 -2.59
C ILE A 53 -1.42 11.47 -3.71
N ASP A 54 -0.79 11.86 -4.82
CA ASP A 54 -1.50 12.42 -5.97
C ASP A 54 -2.01 11.33 -6.92
N LYS A 55 -1.16 10.33 -7.21
CA LYS A 55 -1.45 9.28 -8.20
C LYS A 55 -0.83 7.95 -7.78
N ILE A 56 -1.52 6.88 -8.13
CA ILE A 56 -1.05 5.50 -8.01
C ILE A 56 -1.10 4.89 -9.40
N HIS A 57 0.03 4.34 -9.85
CA HIS A 57 0.14 3.62 -11.11
C HIS A 57 0.26 2.13 -10.80
N VAL A 58 -0.64 1.33 -11.38
CA VAL A 58 -0.60 -0.13 -11.27
C VAL A 58 0.26 -0.67 -12.41
N CYS A 59 1.43 -1.20 -12.08
CA CYS A 59 2.42 -1.64 -13.07
C CYS A 59 2.32 -3.12 -13.45
N SER A 60 1.54 -3.92 -12.70
CA SER A 60 1.39 -5.37 -12.86
C SER A 60 -0.08 -5.78 -12.83
N PRO A 61 -0.46 -6.91 -13.46
CA PRO A 61 -1.82 -7.45 -13.35
C PRO A 61 -2.18 -7.76 -11.89
N ILE A 62 -3.45 -7.63 -11.56
CA ILE A 62 -3.97 -7.87 -10.21
C ILE A 62 -4.29 -9.36 -10.09
N GLU A 63 -3.55 -10.05 -9.23
CA GLU A 63 -3.70 -11.49 -8.97
C GLU A 63 -3.87 -11.72 -7.47
N PHE A 64 -4.77 -12.64 -7.10
CA PHE A 64 -5.03 -13.00 -5.72
C PHE A 64 -4.63 -14.45 -5.46
N THR A 65 -4.15 -14.72 -4.25
CA THR A 65 -3.87 -16.06 -3.76
C THR A 65 -4.37 -16.23 -2.33
N ASN A 66 -4.67 -17.47 -1.96
CA ASN A 66 -5.11 -17.80 -0.62
C ASN A 66 -3.92 -18.28 0.22
N VAL A 67 -3.58 -17.53 1.27
CA VAL A 67 -2.54 -17.89 2.24
C VAL A 67 -3.22 -18.20 3.58
N ARG A 68 -3.06 -19.43 4.07
CA ARG A 68 -3.52 -19.80 5.40
C ARG A 68 -2.48 -19.44 6.44
N ARG A 69 -2.90 -18.77 7.51
CA ARG A 69 -2.08 -18.50 8.69
C ARG A 69 -2.78 -19.03 9.94
N ASN A 70 -1.99 -19.57 10.86
CA ASN A 70 -2.43 -19.78 12.23
C ASN A 70 -2.15 -18.48 12.99
N GLU A 71 -3.18 -17.66 13.20
CA GLU A 71 -3.10 -16.47 14.03
C GLU A 71 -3.53 -16.80 15.47
N VAL A 72 -2.96 -16.09 16.46
CA VAL A 72 -3.21 -16.25 17.91
C VAL A 72 -4.28 -15.27 18.37
#